data_AF-A0A966GJ70-F1
#
_entry.id   AF-A0A966GJ70-F1
#
_cell.length_a   1.000
_cell.length_b   1.000
_cell.length_c   1.000
_cell.angle_alpha   90.00
_cell.angle_beta   90.00
_cell.angle_gamma   90.00
#
_symmetry.space_group_name_H-M   'P 1'
#
loop_
_entity.id
_entity.type
_entity.pdbx_description
1 polymer ?
#
loop_
_entity_poly.entity_id
_entity_poly.type
_entity_poly.pdbx_seq_one_letter_code
_entity_poly.pdbx_strand_id
1 'polypeptide(L)'
;MKGLGIFIHSVKQVFGNFGAAIRISAVLYLVQIGVALALGQSLTSADASQYAEMAQTGNFPVVQLLVTLIIALVTSLWIAVAWHRYVLLNEEPGSVVPAFRGDRILGYFGYSILIALIMVVLGAIIGMVAGLVLGPLLLSNGPSFAGLLLIGLVVYVPLLVIGYRLSVALPASALGAPLGLGGAWERTKGATGTLLVLGVISVVAAFLLDAPATYVFVPGSVPAIIWSALTQWVFVMVGVSILTTLYGHYVEDRALNA
;
A
#
# COMPACT_ATOMS: atom_id res chain seq x y z
N MET A 1 -18.08 -7.48 13.53
CA MET A 1 -17.97 -6.15 12.87
C MET A 1 -17.53 -6.36 11.43
N LYS A 2 -18.25 -5.83 10.43
CA LYS A 2 -17.97 -6.10 9.00
C LYS A 2 -16.54 -5.72 8.57
N GLY A 3 -15.98 -4.64 9.11
CA GLY A 3 -14.62 -4.18 8.75
C GLY A 3 -13.51 -5.16 9.15
N LEU A 4 -13.61 -5.75 10.35
CA LEU A 4 -12.71 -6.83 10.77
C LEU A 4 -12.84 -8.07 9.89
N GLY A 5 -14.06 -8.41 9.47
CA GLY A 5 -14.32 -9.50 8.54
C GLY A 5 -13.62 -9.30 7.20
N ILE A 6 -13.69 -8.10 6.62
CA ILE A 6 -12.98 -7.74 5.37
C ILE A 6 -11.47 -7.87 5.55
N PHE A 7 -10.92 -7.37 6.66
CA PHE A 7 -9.48 -7.46 6.92
C PHE A 7 -9.01 -8.92 7.05
N ILE A 8 -9.68 -9.71 7.88
CA ILE A 8 -9.36 -11.13 8.08
C ILE A 8 -9.50 -11.90 6.76
N HIS A 9 -10.57 -11.65 6.00
CA HIS A 9 -10.77 -12.27 4.69
C HIS A 9 -9.62 -11.93 3.73
N SER A 10 -9.18 -10.67 3.70
CA SER A 10 -8.07 -10.21 2.86
C SER A 10 -6.76 -10.89 3.22
N VAL A 11 -6.47 -11.05 4.51
CA VAL A 11 -5.30 -11.80 5.00
C VAL A 11 -5.41 -13.28 4.61
N LYS A 12 -6.57 -13.91 4.87
CA LYS A 12 -6.84 -15.30 4.48
C LYS A 12 -6.73 -15.51 2.97
N GLN A 13 -7.10 -14.53 2.15
CA GLN A 13 -7.00 -14.61 0.70
C GLN A 13 -5.54 -14.72 0.24
N VAL A 14 -4.62 -13.99 0.88
CA VAL A 14 -3.18 -14.07 0.59
C VAL A 14 -2.60 -15.40 1.07
N PHE A 15 -2.77 -15.72 2.35
CA PHE A 15 -2.11 -16.87 2.97
C PHE A 15 -2.80 -18.20 2.67
N GLY A 16 -4.11 -18.20 2.41
CA GLY A 16 -4.86 -19.36 1.93
C GLY A 16 -4.52 -19.72 0.49
N ASN A 17 -4.09 -18.74 -0.31
CA ASN A 17 -3.61 -18.93 -1.68
C ASN A 17 -2.10 -18.63 -1.79
N PHE A 18 -1.31 -19.00 -0.77
CA PHE A 18 0.09 -18.61 -0.65
C PHE A 18 0.93 -19.00 -1.88
N GLY A 19 0.70 -20.20 -2.43
CA GLY A 19 1.40 -20.65 -3.64
C GLY A 19 1.14 -19.74 -4.84
N ALA A 20 -0.09 -19.28 -5.04
CA ALA A 20 -0.42 -18.34 -6.10
C ALA A 20 0.13 -16.93 -5.80
N ALA A 21 0.06 -16.47 -4.55
CA ALA A 21 0.62 -15.19 -4.12
C ALA A 21 2.13 -15.12 -4.45
N ILE A 22 2.89 -16.17 -4.14
CA ILE A 22 4.32 -16.27 -4.45
C ILE A 22 4.56 -16.33 -5.96
N ARG A 23 3.82 -17.16 -6.71
CA ARG A 23 3.97 -17.24 -8.18
C ARG A 23 3.70 -15.92 -8.89
N ILE A 24 2.74 -15.14 -8.40
CA ILE A 24 2.39 -13.83 -8.97
C ILE A 24 3.44 -12.78 -8.61
N SER A 25 3.93 -12.78 -7.38
CA SER A 25 4.68 -11.63 -6.84
C SER A 25 6.18 -11.83 -6.65
N ALA A 26 6.65 -13.06 -6.39
CA ALA A 26 8.01 -13.26 -5.87
C ALA A 26 9.10 -12.77 -6.83
N VAL A 27 9.05 -13.15 -8.11
CA VAL A 27 10.06 -12.73 -9.09
C VAL A 27 10.06 -11.21 -9.24
N LEU A 28 8.87 -10.61 -9.40
CA LEU A 28 8.71 -9.17 -9.57
C LEU A 28 9.18 -8.40 -8.33
N TYR A 29 8.89 -8.92 -7.13
CA TYR A 29 9.30 -8.32 -5.87
C TYR A 29 10.80 -8.47 -5.59
N LEU A 30 11.40 -9.60 -5.95
CA LEU A 30 12.85 -9.79 -5.89
C LEU A 30 13.60 -8.84 -6.82
N VAL A 31 13.03 -8.53 -7.99
CA VAL A 31 13.59 -7.48 -8.87
C VAL A 31 13.56 -6.12 -8.17
N GLN A 32 12.47 -5.76 -7.49
CA GLN A 32 12.40 -4.51 -6.71
C GLN A 32 13.50 -4.46 -5.65
N ILE A 33 13.64 -5.54 -4.86
CA ILE A 33 14.66 -5.63 -3.81
C ILE A 33 16.05 -5.53 -4.42
N GLY A 34 16.35 -6.30 -5.48
CA GLY A 34 17.65 -6.31 -6.12
C GLY A 34 18.05 -4.93 -6.66
N VAL A 35 17.12 -4.22 -7.30
CA VAL A 35 17.35 -2.87 -7.81
C VAL A 35 17.53 -1.87 -6.66
N ALA A 36 16.69 -1.93 -5.63
CA ALA A 36 16.82 -1.07 -4.46
C ALA A 36 18.16 -1.30 -3.74
N LEU A 37 18.62 -2.54 -3.62
CA LEU A 37 19.92 -2.86 -3.02
C LEU A 37 21.11 -2.48 -3.91
N ALA A 38 20.97 -2.52 -5.23
CA ALA A 38 22.04 -2.17 -6.16
C ALA A 38 22.19 -0.66 -6.36
N LEU A 39 21.07 0.07 -6.42
CA LEU A 39 21.03 1.48 -6.81
C LEU A 39 20.62 2.42 -5.66
N GLY A 40 19.98 1.89 -4.61
CA GLY A 40 19.36 2.67 -3.55
C GLY A 40 20.21 2.83 -2.29
N GLN A 41 21.35 2.15 -2.15
CA GLN A 41 22.16 2.17 -0.91
C GLN A 41 22.53 3.59 -0.47
N SER A 42 22.99 4.42 -1.41
CA SER A 42 23.38 5.81 -1.15
C SER A 42 22.21 6.70 -0.72
N LEU A 43 20.98 6.33 -1.07
CA LEU A 43 19.76 7.03 -0.65
C LEU A 43 19.28 6.48 0.69
N THR A 44 19.18 5.16 0.85
CA THR A 44 18.63 4.55 2.06
C THR A 44 19.46 4.76 3.32
N SER A 45 20.77 5.01 3.19
CA SER A 45 21.67 5.27 4.32
C SER A 45 21.93 6.75 4.58
N ALA A 46 21.41 7.66 3.75
CA ALA A 46 21.67 9.08 3.87
C ALA A 46 20.82 9.71 4.99
N ASP A 47 21.44 10.51 5.84
CA ASP A 47 20.72 11.35 6.78
C ASP A 47 20.32 12.71 6.16
N ALA A 48 19.53 13.49 6.88
CA ALA A 48 19.02 14.78 6.41
C ALA A 48 20.14 15.76 6.02
N SER A 49 21.30 15.69 6.67
CA SER A 49 22.44 16.55 6.36
C SER A 49 23.14 16.14 5.07
N GLN A 50 23.29 14.83 4.85
CA GLN A 50 23.84 14.25 3.62
C GLN A 50 22.93 14.53 2.42
N TYR A 51 21.62 14.44 2.60
CA TYR A 51 20.66 14.84 1.57
C TYR A 51 20.78 16.32 1.20
N ALA A 52 20.93 17.20 2.19
CA ALA A 52 21.10 18.63 1.97
C ALA A 52 22.42 18.92 1.23
N GLU A 53 23.50 18.23 1.58
CA GLU A 53 24.79 18.35 0.89
C GLU A 53 24.71 17.88 -0.56
N MET A 54 24.11 16.71 -0.83
CA MET A 54 23.90 16.21 -2.19
C MET A 54 23.06 17.16 -3.04
N ALA A 55 22.05 17.80 -2.43
CA ALA A 55 21.23 18.79 -3.10
C ALA A 55 22.01 20.09 -3.42
N GLN A 56 22.84 20.56 -2.48
CA GLN A 56 23.65 21.77 -2.67
C GLN A 56 24.80 21.59 -3.66
N THR A 57 25.40 20.40 -3.68
CA THR A 57 26.52 20.05 -4.59
C THR A 57 26.05 19.60 -5.97
N GLY A 58 24.74 19.42 -6.18
CA GLY A 58 24.18 18.89 -7.42
C GLY A 58 24.48 17.40 -7.66
N ASN A 59 25.02 16.69 -6.67
CA ASN A 59 25.42 15.28 -6.76
C ASN A 59 24.30 14.31 -6.33
N PHE A 60 23.04 14.75 -6.40
CA PHE A 60 21.91 13.90 -6.05
C PHE A 60 21.74 12.81 -7.14
N PRO A 61 21.65 11.51 -6.79
CA PRO A 61 21.57 10.41 -7.74
C PRO A 61 20.15 10.28 -8.35
N VAL A 62 19.72 11.32 -9.06
CA VAL A 62 18.35 11.44 -9.62
C VAL A 62 18.04 10.27 -10.56
N VAL A 63 18.99 9.89 -11.41
CA VAL A 63 18.80 8.80 -12.38
C VAL A 63 18.57 7.48 -11.66
N GLN A 64 19.38 7.16 -10.65
CA GLN A 64 19.24 5.94 -9.83
C GLN A 64 17.91 5.91 -9.09
N LEU A 65 17.50 7.05 -8.52
CA LEU A 65 16.21 7.21 -7.87
C LEU A 65 15.06 6.93 -8.85
N LEU A 66 15.07 7.59 -10.02
CA LEU A 66 14.04 7.43 -11.03
C LEU A 66 13.95 5.99 -11.54
N VAL A 67 15.08 5.33 -11.81
CA VAL A 67 15.10 3.92 -12.22
C VAL A 67 14.50 3.03 -11.14
N THR A 68 14.87 3.23 -9.87
CA THR A 68 14.34 2.45 -8.75
C THR A 68 12.82 2.64 -8.61
N LEU A 69 12.34 3.88 -8.68
CA LEU A 69 10.92 4.20 -8.58
C LEU A 69 10.11 3.64 -9.75
N ILE A 70 10.62 3.74 -10.98
CA ILE A 70 9.94 3.21 -12.17
C ILE A 70 9.83 1.69 -12.08
N ILE A 71 10.89 0.99 -11.68
CA ILE A 71 10.86 -0.47 -11.53
C ILE A 71 9.88 -0.87 -10.43
N ALA A 72 9.92 -0.22 -9.27
CA ALA A 72 8.97 -0.46 -8.18
C ALA A 72 7.52 -0.21 -8.61
N LEU A 73 7.26 0.87 -9.34
CA LEU A 73 5.94 1.20 -9.87
C LEU A 73 5.45 0.15 -10.86
N VAL A 74 6.22 -0.16 -11.91
CA VAL A 74 5.79 -1.10 -12.96
C VAL A 74 5.55 -2.49 -12.38
N THR A 75 6.45 -2.99 -11.54
CA THR A 75 6.32 -4.32 -10.94
C THR A 75 5.18 -4.39 -9.92
N SER A 76 4.95 -3.35 -9.10
CA SER A 76 3.81 -3.33 -8.17
C SER A 76 2.46 -3.29 -8.87
N LEU A 77 2.32 -2.49 -9.95
CA LEU A 77 1.11 -2.47 -10.77
C LEU A 77 0.85 -3.83 -11.43
N TRP A 78 1.91 -4.48 -11.92
CA TRP A 78 1.82 -5.80 -12.51
C TRP A 78 1.34 -6.84 -11.48
N ILE A 79 1.93 -6.85 -10.27
CA ILE A 79 1.49 -7.70 -9.16
C ILE A 79 0.02 -7.45 -8.83
N ALA A 80 -0.39 -6.18 -8.67
CA ALA A 80 -1.73 -5.82 -8.28
C ALA A 80 -2.78 -6.28 -9.30
N VAL A 81 -2.56 -6.00 -10.59
CA VAL A 81 -3.46 -6.39 -11.68
C VAL A 81 -3.56 -7.91 -11.79
N ALA A 82 -2.42 -8.61 -11.73
CA ALA A 82 -2.41 -10.08 -11.77
C ALA A 82 -3.15 -10.69 -10.58
N TRP A 83 -2.95 -10.14 -9.37
CA TRP A 83 -3.62 -10.61 -8.16
C TRP A 83 -5.13 -10.39 -8.20
N HIS A 84 -5.61 -9.21 -8.61
CA HIS A 84 -7.04 -8.95 -8.75
C HIS A 84 -7.71 -9.95 -9.69
N ARG A 85 -7.08 -10.26 -10.82
CA ARG A 85 -7.61 -11.18 -11.82
C ARG A 85 -7.57 -12.63 -11.35
N TYR A 86 -6.49 -13.04 -10.68
CA TYR A 86 -6.43 -14.35 -10.05
C TYR A 86 -7.60 -14.56 -9.08
N VAL A 87 -7.84 -13.61 -8.17
CA VAL A 87 -8.89 -13.75 -7.15
C VAL A 87 -10.30 -13.65 -7.74
N LEU A 88 -10.54 -12.68 -8.64
CA LEU A 88 -11.88 -12.38 -9.10
C LEU A 88 -12.30 -13.20 -10.32
N LEU A 89 -11.36 -13.60 -11.17
CA LEU A 89 -11.61 -14.36 -12.40
C LEU A 89 -11.08 -15.81 -12.35
N ASN A 90 -10.41 -16.22 -11.27
CA ASN A 90 -9.68 -17.48 -11.20
C ASN A 90 -8.67 -17.64 -12.35
N GLU A 91 -8.04 -16.54 -12.77
CA GLU A 91 -6.99 -16.58 -13.79
C GLU A 91 -5.72 -17.21 -13.23
N GLU A 92 -5.33 -18.36 -13.76
CA GLU A 92 -4.15 -19.08 -13.32
C GLU A 92 -2.86 -18.23 -13.42
N PRO A 93 -2.03 -18.18 -12.37
CA PRO A 93 -0.73 -17.53 -12.43
C PRO A 93 0.14 -18.14 -13.54
N GLY A 94 0.91 -17.31 -14.24
CA GLY A 94 1.95 -17.79 -15.13
C GLY A 94 2.99 -18.66 -14.40
N SER A 95 3.75 -19.46 -15.14
CA SER A 95 4.70 -20.42 -14.56
C SER A 95 5.86 -19.77 -13.80
N VAL A 96 6.30 -18.58 -14.22
CA VAL A 96 7.45 -17.85 -13.62
C VAL A 96 7.10 -16.39 -13.33
N VAL A 97 6.43 -15.72 -14.27
CA VAL A 97 5.95 -14.34 -14.16
C VAL A 97 4.49 -14.32 -14.64
N PRO A 98 3.59 -13.56 -14.00
CA PRO A 98 2.21 -13.43 -14.48
C PRO A 98 2.13 -12.82 -15.88
N ALA A 99 1.03 -13.08 -16.60
CA ALA A 99 0.83 -12.50 -17.93
C ALA A 99 0.86 -10.96 -17.88
N PHE A 100 1.61 -10.34 -18.80
CA PHE A 100 1.66 -8.87 -18.90
C PHE A 100 0.43 -8.36 -19.66
N ARG A 101 -0.42 -7.58 -18.98
CA ARG A 101 -1.63 -6.98 -19.56
C ARG A 101 -1.51 -5.46 -19.57
N GLY A 102 -0.72 -4.95 -20.52
CA GLY A 102 -0.35 -3.53 -20.57
C GLY A 102 -1.54 -2.57 -20.61
N ASP A 103 -2.60 -2.94 -21.33
CA ASP A 103 -3.88 -2.20 -21.39
C ASP A 103 -4.52 -2.05 -20.00
N ARG A 104 -4.59 -3.15 -19.24
CA ARG A 104 -5.17 -3.17 -17.87
C ARG A 104 -4.27 -2.48 -16.87
N ILE A 105 -2.95 -2.66 -16.99
CA ILE A 105 -1.95 -2.00 -16.14
C ILE A 105 -2.00 -0.48 -16.32
N LEU A 106 -2.12 0.01 -17.56
CA LEU A 106 -2.23 1.45 -17.83
C LEU A 106 -3.54 2.04 -17.31
N GLY A 107 -4.66 1.33 -17.48
CA GLY A 107 -5.95 1.73 -16.88
C GLY A 107 -5.87 1.84 -15.35
N TYR A 108 -5.30 0.81 -14.71
CA TYR A 108 -5.08 0.78 -13.27
C TYR A 108 -4.16 1.91 -12.80
N PHE A 109 -3.08 2.17 -13.55
CA PHE A 109 -2.15 3.26 -13.26
C PHE A 109 -2.85 4.62 -13.32
N GLY A 110 -3.66 4.88 -14.36
CA GLY A 110 -4.40 6.14 -14.50
C GLY A 110 -5.33 6.41 -13.32
N TYR A 111 -6.11 5.41 -12.90
CA TYR A 111 -6.94 5.55 -11.69
C TYR A 111 -6.10 5.70 -10.43
N SER A 112 -4.97 5.01 -10.33
CA SER A 112 -4.05 5.12 -9.19
C SER A 112 -3.49 6.53 -9.06
N ILE A 113 -3.13 7.19 -10.16
CA ILE A 113 -2.69 8.59 -10.19
C ILE A 113 -3.80 9.52 -9.75
N LEU A 114 -5.03 9.36 -10.28
CA LEU A 114 -6.14 10.22 -9.90
C LEU A 114 -6.48 10.10 -8.40
N ILE A 115 -6.49 8.87 -7.88
CA ILE A 115 -6.66 8.62 -6.45
C ILE A 115 -5.50 9.25 -5.67
N ALA A 116 -4.25 9.01 -6.07
CA ALA A 116 -3.09 9.58 -5.39
C ALA A 116 -3.14 11.11 -5.32
N LEU A 117 -3.52 11.80 -6.40
CA LEU A 117 -3.69 13.25 -6.40
C LEU A 117 -4.74 13.72 -5.39
N ILE A 118 -5.90 13.05 -5.33
CA ILE A 118 -6.94 13.33 -4.32
C ILE A 118 -6.38 13.09 -2.91
N MET A 119 -5.69 11.97 -2.70
CA MET A 119 -5.12 11.60 -1.41
C MET A 119 -4.02 12.56 -0.96
N VAL A 120 -3.20 13.09 -1.87
CA VAL A 120 -2.15 14.07 -1.57
C VAL A 120 -2.77 15.38 -1.08
N VAL A 121 -3.80 15.89 -1.77
CA VAL A 121 -4.47 17.13 -1.36
C VAL A 121 -5.14 16.97 0.01
N LEU A 122 -5.90 15.88 0.19
CA LEU A 122 -6.55 15.60 1.47
C LEU A 122 -5.54 15.35 2.59
N GLY A 123 -4.45 14.63 2.29
CA GLY A 123 -3.38 14.33 3.22
C GLY A 123 -2.65 15.58 3.68
N ALA A 124 -2.39 16.53 2.77
CA ALA A 124 -1.79 17.82 3.12
C ALA A 124 -2.70 18.62 4.06
N ILE A 125 -4.01 18.68 3.77
CA ILE A 125 -4.98 19.41 4.61
C ILE A 125 -5.10 18.76 6.00
N ILE A 126 -5.36 17.45 6.05
CA ILE A 126 -5.53 16.70 7.30
C ILE A 126 -4.23 16.71 8.11
N GLY A 127 -3.09 16.49 7.45
CA GLY A 127 -1.77 16.52 8.07
C GLY A 127 -1.41 17.87 8.65
N MET A 128 -1.73 18.97 7.95
CA MET A 128 -1.53 20.33 8.46
C MET A 128 -2.37 20.58 9.71
N VAL A 129 -3.66 20.23 9.69
CA VAL A 129 -4.56 20.40 10.84
C VAL A 129 -4.11 19.53 12.02
N ALA A 130 -3.81 18.26 11.77
CA ALA A 130 -3.32 17.34 12.80
C ALA A 130 -1.99 17.81 13.39
N GLY A 131 -1.07 18.31 12.56
CA GLY A 131 0.21 18.87 13.01
C GLY A 131 0.04 20.11 13.87
N LEU A 132 -0.90 21.00 13.54
CA LEU A 132 -1.18 22.19 14.34
C LEU A 132 -1.80 21.84 15.71
N VAL A 133 -2.73 20.89 15.73
CA VAL A 133 -3.48 20.51 16.94
C VAL A 133 -2.68 19.58 17.86
N LEU A 134 -2.01 18.58 17.28
CA LEU A 134 -1.30 17.53 18.03
C LEU A 134 0.20 17.79 18.15
N GLY A 135 0.79 18.63 17.29
CA GLY A 135 2.22 18.97 17.31
C GLY A 135 2.75 19.41 18.69
N PRO A 136 2.08 20.32 19.42
CA PRO A 136 2.51 20.74 20.75
C PRO A 136 2.56 19.60 21.78
N LEU A 137 1.65 18.62 21.68
CA LEU A 137 1.62 17.44 22.56
C LEU A 137 2.79 16.49 22.32
N LEU A 138 3.32 16.46 21.09
CA LEU A 138 4.40 15.57 20.68
C LEU A 138 5.77 16.18 20.94
N LEU A 139 5.92 17.49 20.73
CA LEU A 139 7.17 18.22 21.00
C LEU A 139 7.50 18.26 22.49
N SER A 140 6.49 18.21 23.36
CA SER A 140 6.68 18.26 24.82
C SER A 140 7.17 16.95 25.43
N ASN A 141 6.93 15.80 24.79
CA ASN A 141 7.24 14.47 25.33
C ASN A 141 8.22 13.65 24.48
N GLY A 142 8.69 14.22 23.35
CA GLY A 142 9.46 13.48 22.34
C GLY A 142 8.60 12.48 21.54
N PRO A 143 9.15 11.89 20.46
CA PRO A 143 8.43 10.91 19.65
C PRO A 143 8.27 9.59 20.43
N SER A 144 7.11 9.40 21.06
CA SER A 144 6.74 8.12 21.68
C SER A 144 5.96 7.25 20.70
N PHE A 145 6.03 5.92 20.87
CA PHE A 145 5.23 4.97 20.09
C PHE A 145 3.73 5.31 20.11
N ALA A 146 3.21 5.62 21.30
CA ALA A 146 1.82 6.01 21.49
C ALA A 146 1.48 7.32 20.75
N GLY A 147 2.38 8.31 20.78
CA GLY A 147 2.20 9.56 20.04
C GLY A 147 2.19 9.36 18.53
N LEU A 148 3.13 8.58 18.00
CA LEU A 148 3.20 8.26 16.56
C LEU A 148 1.98 7.47 16.10
N LEU A 149 1.53 6.49 16.89
CA LEU A 149 0.31 5.73 16.60
C LEU A 149 -0.93 6.64 16.61
N LEU A 150 -1.03 7.56 17.57
CA LEU A 150 -2.15 8.51 17.63
C LEU A 150 -2.20 9.41 16.39
N ILE A 151 -1.06 9.98 15.96
CA ILE A 151 -0.98 10.75 14.70
C ILE A 151 -1.38 9.87 13.54
N GLY A 152 -0.84 8.65 13.48
CA GLY A 152 -1.12 7.70 12.42
C GLY A 152 -2.62 7.41 12.32
N LEU A 153 -3.29 7.22 13.45
CA LEU A 153 -4.74 7.03 13.48
C LEU A 153 -5.50 8.27 13.01
N VAL A 154 -5.15 9.45 13.53
CA VAL A 154 -5.85 10.72 13.21
C VAL A 154 -5.68 11.10 11.74
N VAL A 155 -4.51 10.86 11.15
CA VAL A 155 -4.20 11.23 9.77
C VAL A 155 -4.60 10.13 8.79
N TYR A 156 -4.16 8.89 9.00
CA TYR A 156 -4.33 7.83 8.00
C TYR A 156 -5.73 7.22 8.02
N VAL A 157 -6.46 7.16 9.14
CA VAL A 157 -7.80 6.55 9.14
C VAL A 157 -8.78 7.31 8.23
N PRO A 158 -8.93 8.65 8.33
CA PRO A 158 -9.79 9.39 7.41
C PRO A 158 -9.37 9.22 5.94
N LEU A 159 -8.06 9.23 5.68
CA LEU A 159 -7.52 8.99 4.35
C LEU A 159 -7.88 7.58 3.85
N LEU A 160 -7.70 6.54 4.66
CA LEU A 160 -8.05 5.17 4.29
C LEU A 160 -9.55 5.01 4.06
N VAL A 161 -10.41 5.69 4.81
CA VAL A 161 -11.86 5.64 4.56
C VAL A 161 -12.18 6.15 3.15
N ILE A 162 -11.59 7.27 2.73
CA ILE A 162 -11.81 7.84 1.39
C ILE A 162 -11.10 7.00 0.33
N GLY A 163 -9.84 6.63 0.57
CA GLY A 163 -9.03 5.80 -0.31
C GLY A 163 -9.70 4.48 -0.60
N TYR A 164 -10.21 3.77 0.41
CA TYR A 164 -10.91 2.50 0.24
C TYR A 164 -12.17 2.63 -0.62
N ARG A 165 -12.93 3.73 -0.49
CA ARG A 165 -14.10 3.98 -1.37
C ARG A 165 -13.70 4.09 -2.83
N LEU A 166 -12.68 4.90 -3.11
CA LEU A 166 -12.24 5.18 -4.48
C LEU A 166 -11.49 3.98 -5.08
N SER A 167 -10.75 3.25 -4.24
CA SER A 167 -9.92 2.12 -4.65
C SER A 167 -10.69 0.96 -5.27
N VAL A 168 -12.01 0.88 -5.05
CA VAL A 168 -12.87 -0.12 -5.69
C VAL A 168 -12.85 0.01 -7.22
N ALA A 169 -12.56 1.20 -7.78
CA ALA A 169 -12.34 1.36 -9.22
C ALA A 169 -11.06 0.65 -9.72
N LEU A 170 -10.08 0.40 -8.85
CA LEU A 170 -8.80 -0.21 -9.21
C LEU A 170 -8.97 -1.67 -9.64
N PRO A 171 -9.57 -2.59 -8.85
CA PRO A 171 -9.90 -3.93 -9.33
C PRO A 171 -10.78 -3.90 -10.58
N ALA A 172 -11.79 -3.00 -10.66
CA ALA A 172 -12.62 -2.87 -11.84
C ALA A 172 -11.81 -2.63 -13.11
N SER A 173 -10.83 -1.72 -13.06
CA SER A 173 -9.92 -1.45 -14.17
C SER A 173 -9.03 -2.64 -14.54
N ALA A 174 -8.56 -3.41 -13.55
CA ALA A 174 -7.79 -4.65 -13.77
C ALA A 174 -8.61 -5.74 -14.46
N LEU A 175 -9.92 -5.79 -14.17
CA LEU A 175 -10.87 -6.68 -14.84
C LEU A 175 -11.33 -6.17 -16.21
N GLY A 176 -11.19 -4.87 -16.45
CA GLY A 176 -11.74 -4.22 -17.64
C GLY A 176 -13.22 -3.84 -17.53
N ALA A 177 -13.76 -3.79 -16.31
CA ALA A 177 -15.11 -3.38 -16.04
C ALA A 177 -15.24 -1.84 -16.06
N PRO A 178 -16.34 -1.28 -16.61
CA PRO A 178 -16.55 0.15 -16.68
C PRO A 178 -17.05 0.69 -15.32
N LEU A 179 -16.13 0.94 -14.39
CA LEU A 179 -16.43 1.59 -13.10
C LEU A 179 -15.49 2.79 -12.87
N GLY A 180 -16.04 4.00 -12.99
CA GLY A 180 -15.33 5.22 -12.64
C GLY A 180 -15.35 5.52 -11.13
N LEU A 181 -14.58 6.53 -10.70
CA LEU A 181 -14.50 6.92 -9.28
C LEU A 181 -15.85 7.34 -8.68
N GLY A 182 -16.71 8.02 -9.45
CA GLY A 182 -18.06 8.36 -9.00
C GLY A 182 -18.93 7.12 -8.75
N GLY A 183 -18.81 6.12 -9.63
CA GLY A 183 -19.48 4.83 -9.44
C GLY A 183 -18.93 4.06 -8.24
N ALA A 184 -17.61 4.08 -8.03
CA ALA A 184 -16.99 3.47 -6.85
C ALA A 184 -17.48 4.13 -5.54
N TRP A 185 -17.64 5.46 -5.53
CA TRP A 185 -18.22 6.17 -4.40
C TRP A 185 -19.68 5.78 -4.15
N GLU A 186 -20.50 5.71 -5.21
CA GLU A 186 -21.91 5.32 -5.13
C GLU A 186 -22.07 3.91 -4.56
N ARG A 187 -21.34 2.94 -5.10
CA ARG A 187 -21.38 1.53 -4.68
C ARG A 187 -20.93 1.31 -3.23
N THR A 188 -20.14 2.23 -2.69
CA THR A 188 -19.68 2.17 -1.29
C THR A 188 -20.46 3.10 -0.36
N LYS A 189 -21.58 3.70 -0.79
CA LYS A 189 -22.46 4.48 0.10
C LYS A 189 -22.97 3.63 1.27
N GLY A 190 -23.09 4.26 2.44
CA GLY A 190 -23.45 3.57 3.69
C GLY A 190 -22.32 2.73 4.33
N ALA A 191 -21.18 2.51 3.65
CA ALA A 191 -20.09 1.71 4.19
C ALA A 191 -19.17 2.44 5.20
N THR A 192 -19.40 3.72 5.53
CA THR A 192 -18.45 4.55 6.30
C THR A 192 -18.02 3.90 7.62
N GLY A 193 -18.97 3.39 8.41
CA GLY A 193 -18.64 2.73 9.67
C GLY A 193 -17.80 1.46 9.49
N THR A 194 -18.06 0.71 8.41
CA THR A 194 -17.28 -0.50 8.06
C THR A 194 -15.85 -0.12 7.65
N LEU A 195 -15.71 0.90 6.81
CA LEU A 195 -14.41 1.39 6.33
C LEU A 195 -13.60 2.08 7.42
N LEU A 196 -14.25 2.72 8.40
CA LEU A 196 -13.58 3.29 9.58
C LEU A 196 -12.94 2.18 10.41
N VAL A 197 -13.70 1.13 10.74
CA VAL A 197 -13.17 -0.05 11.46
C VAL A 197 -12.02 -0.69 10.67
N LEU A 198 -12.20 -0.88 9.35
CA LEU A 198 -11.16 -1.41 8.49
C LEU A 198 -9.91 -0.51 8.50
N GLY A 199 -10.06 0.80 8.38
CA GLY A 199 -8.96 1.76 8.41
C GLY A 199 -8.18 1.73 9.73
N VAL A 200 -8.87 1.70 10.87
CA VAL A 200 -8.24 1.57 12.20
C VAL A 200 -7.44 0.28 12.29
N ILE A 201 -8.02 -0.85 11.89
CA ILE A 201 -7.34 -2.16 11.92
C ILE A 201 -6.13 -2.14 10.99
N SER A 202 -6.25 -1.59 9.78
CA SER A 202 -5.13 -1.49 8.83
C SER A 202 -3.98 -0.65 9.37
N VAL A 203 -4.26 0.49 10.01
CA VAL A 203 -3.23 1.32 10.64
C VAL A 203 -2.57 0.58 11.80
N VAL A 204 -3.36 0.01 12.70
CA VAL A 204 -2.81 -0.73 13.86
C VAL A 204 -1.98 -1.92 13.40
N ALA A 205 -2.48 -2.71 12.45
CA ALA A 205 -1.74 -3.83 11.88
C ALA A 205 -0.44 -3.37 11.23
N ALA A 206 -0.44 -2.22 10.53
CA ALA A 206 0.77 -1.68 9.93
C ALA A 206 1.82 -1.27 10.96
N PHE A 207 1.41 -0.53 12.00
CA PHE A 207 2.31 -0.17 13.09
C PHE A 207 2.87 -1.40 13.81
N LEU A 208 2.04 -2.41 14.07
CA LEU A 208 2.48 -3.63 14.75
C LEU A 208 3.43 -4.47 13.89
N LEU A 209 3.20 -4.56 12.58
CA LEU A 209 4.09 -5.28 11.66
C LEU A 209 5.44 -4.58 11.51
N ASP A 210 5.47 -3.24 11.52
CA ASP A 210 6.70 -2.48 11.35
C ASP A 210 7.50 -2.31 12.66
N ALA A 211 6.85 -2.45 13.82
CA ALA A 211 7.48 -2.26 15.13
C ALA A 211 8.78 -3.07 15.33
N PRO A 212 8.91 -4.34 14.92
CA PRO A 212 10.16 -5.08 15.09
C PRO A 212 11.35 -4.47 14.32
N ALA A 213 11.14 -3.95 13.11
CA ALA A 213 12.20 -3.26 12.36
C ALA A 213 12.70 -2.01 13.09
N THR A 214 11.78 -1.29 13.76
CA THR A 214 12.09 -0.01 14.41
C THR A 214 12.65 -0.19 15.83
N TYR A 215 12.11 -1.12 16.62
CA TYR A 215 12.35 -1.18 18.07
C TYR A 215 13.10 -2.42 18.53
N VAL A 216 13.19 -3.47 17.71
CA VAL A 216 13.82 -4.74 18.09
C VAL A 216 15.14 -4.94 17.36
N PHE A 217 15.16 -4.71 16.06
CA PHE A 217 16.38 -4.89 15.26
C PHE A 217 17.27 -3.66 15.28
N VAL A 218 18.58 -3.89 15.17
CA VAL A 218 19.54 -2.80 14.98
C VAL A 218 19.30 -2.19 13.60
N PRO A 219 19.13 -0.86 13.48
CA PRO A 219 18.95 -0.20 12.18
C PRO A 219 20.05 -0.57 11.19
N GLY A 220 19.65 -0.94 9.97
CA GLY A 220 20.58 -1.35 8.90
C GLY A 220 21.16 -2.77 9.04
N SER A 221 20.86 -3.50 10.11
CA SER A 221 21.28 -4.90 10.25
C SER A 221 20.58 -5.81 9.24
N VAL A 222 21.23 -6.92 8.87
CA VAL A 222 20.66 -7.93 7.95
C VAL A 222 19.27 -8.42 8.42
N PRO A 223 19.03 -8.73 9.71
CA PRO A 223 17.70 -9.07 10.19
C PRO A 223 16.65 -7.96 9.98
N ALA A 224 17.01 -6.69 10.19
CA ALA A 224 16.12 -5.56 9.94
C ALA A 224 15.72 -5.48 8.47
N ILE A 225 16.69 -5.59 7.56
CA ILE A 225 16.46 -5.54 6.11
C ILE A 225 15.55 -6.69 5.66
N ILE A 226 15.79 -7.91 6.14
CA ILE A 226 14.95 -9.07 5.82
C ILE A 226 13.53 -8.86 6.34
N TRP A 227 13.37 -8.40 7.59
CA TRP A 227 12.06 -8.14 8.17
C TRP A 227 11.31 -7.07 7.37
N SER A 228 11.94 -5.93 7.08
CA SER A 228 11.34 -4.85 6.29
C SER A 228 10.93 -5.30 4.89
N ALA A 229 11.72 -6.15 4.24
CA ALA A 229 11.35 -6.70 2.93
C ALA A 229 10.11 -7.63 3.04
N LEU A 230 10.05 -8.47 4.07
CA LEU A 230 8.91 -9.36 4.28
C LEU A 230 7.64 -8.58 4.65
N THR A 231 7.73 -7.60 5.55
CA THR A 231 6.58 -6.79 5.94
C THR A 231 6.08 -5.95 4.78
N GLN A 232 6.97 -5.38 3.97
CA GLN A 232 6.60 -4.62 2.78
C GLN A 232 5.90 -5.51 1.75
N TRP A 233 6.33 -6.75 1.55
CA TRP A 233 5.61 -7.71 0.73
C TRP A 233 4.20 -7.98 1.27
N VAL A 234 4.06 -8.20 2.58
CA VAL A 234 2.76 -8.39 3.24
C VAL A 234 1.86 -7.16 3.05
N PHE A 235 2.39 -5.95 3.17
CA PHE A 235 1.62 -4.72 2.94
C PHE A 235 1.06 -4.63 1.53
N VAL A 236 1.88 -4.94 0.52
CA VAL A 236 1.44 -4.94 -0.87
C VAL A 236 0.34 -5.99 -1.07
N MET A 237 0.59 -7.24 -0.69
CA MET A 237 -0.35 -8.34 -0.97
C MET A 237 -1.66 -8.20 -0.19
N VAL A 238 -1.60 -7.86 1.10
CA VAL A 238 -2.80 -7.65 1.92
C VAL A 238 -3.52 -6.38 1.49
N GLY A 239 -2.79 -5.30 1.19
CA GLY A 239 -3.37 -4.05 0.69
C GLY A 239 -4.18 -4.26 -0.59
N VAL A 240 -3.60 -4.91 -1.60
CA VAL A 240 -4.30 -5.25 -2.85
C VAL A 240 -5.45 -6.23 -2.58
N SER A 241 -5.32 -7.18 -1.65
CA SER A 241 -6.41 -8.08 -1.26
C SER A 241 -7.58 -7.36 -0.59
N ILE A 242 -7.33 -6.32 0.20
CA ILE A 242 -8.38 -5.46 0.75
C ILE A 242 -9.17 -4.82 -0.38
N LEU A 243 -8.48 -4.24 -1.38
CA LEU A 243 -9.18 -3.60 -2.50
C LEU A 243 -10.02 -4.61 -3.29
N THR A 244 -9.46 -5.80 -3.51
CA THR A 244 -10.14 -6.92 -4.18
C THR A 244 -11.40 -7.34 -3.42
N THR A 245 -11.30 -7.47 -2.09
CA THR A 245 -12.41 -7.86 -1.21
C THR A 245 -13.48 -6.78 -1.20
N LEU A 246 -13.09 -5.50 -1.12
CA LEU A 246 -14.02 -4.37 -1.18
C LEU A 246 -14.78 -4.34 -2.51
N TYR A 247 -14.09 -4.56 -3.63
CA TYR A 247 -14.74 -4.64 -4.94
C TYR A 247 -15.68 -5.83 -5.04
N GLY A 248 -15.22 -7.03 -4.68
CA GLY A 248 -16.05 -8.23 -4.67
C GLY A 248 -17.31 -8.05 -3.81
N HIS A 249 -17.19 -7.43 -2.64
CA HIS A 249 -18.31 -7.25 -1.73
C HIS A 249 -19.27 -6.12 -2.13
N TYR A 250 -18.78 -4.94 -2.51
CA TYR A 250 -19.63 -3.76 -2.75
C TYR A 250 -20.05 -3.58 -4.22
N VAL A 251 -19.34 -4.19 -5.17
CA VAL A 251 -19.64 -4.08 -6.61
C VAL A 251 -20.25 -5.36 -7.16
N GLU A 252 -19.68 -6.51 -6.80
CA GLU A 252 -20.17 -7.82 -7.28
C GLU A 252 -21.09 -8.53 -6.27
N ASP A 253 -21.38 -7.88 -5.13
CA ASP A 253 -22.28 -8.40 -4.09
C ASP A 253 -21.87 -9.80 -3.57
N ARG A 254 -20.57 -10.13 -3.63
CA ARG A 254 -20.02 -11.38 -3.10
C ARG A 254 -20.13 -11.43 -1.57
N ALA A 255 -20.42 -12.61 -1.05
CA ALA A 255 -20.44 -12.86 0.39
C ALA A 255 -19.02 -12.78 0.98
N LEU A 256 -18.90 -12.19 2.18
CA LEU A 256 -17.71 -12.28 3.00
C LEU A 256 -17.71 -13.66 3.66
N ASN A 257 -17.16 -14.66 2.99
CA ASN A 257 -17.01 -15.98 3.60
C ASN A 257 -16.02 -15.87 4.77
N ALA A 258 -16.52 -16.16 5.98
CA ALA A 258 -15.77 -16.12 7.23
C ALA A 258 -14.78 -17.27 7.33
#